data_AF-A0A934H9J1-F1
#
_entry.id   AF-A0A934H9J1-F1
#
_cell.length_a   1.000
_cell.length_b   1.000
_cell.length_c   1.000
_cell.angle_alpha   90.00
_cell.angle_beta   90.00
_cell.angle_gamma   90.00
#
_symmetry.space_group_name_H-M   'P 1'
#
loop_
_entity.id
_entity.type
_entity.pdbx_description
1 polymer ?
#
loop_
_entity_poly.entity_id
_entity_poly.type
_entity_poly.pdbx_seq_one_letter_code
_entity_poly.pdbx_strand_id
1 'polypeptide(L)' 'RFHAQPIACPACGPRVWLIQGNEGRAASGSFTGQEALATGPAAIARARQLLYQGAIVAIKGLGGFHLACDATNQ' A
#
# COMPACT_ATOMS: atom_id res chain seq x y z
N ARG A 1 8.43 -24.70 -2.43
CA ARG A 1 8.72 -23.98 -1.15
C ARG A 1 9.84 -24.63 -0.30
N PHE A 2 10.60 -25.60 -0.82
CA PHE A 2 11.76 -26.16 -0.11
C PHE A 2 12.88 -25.11 -0.07
N HIS A 3 13.34 -24.72 1.13
CA HIS A 3 14.35 -23.68 1.41
C HIS A 3 14.10 -22.26 0.89
N ALA A 4 12.86 -21.88 0.55
CA ALA A 4 12.53 -20.49 0.27
C ALA A 4 12.34 -19.73 1.60
N GLN A 5 13.38 -19.04 2.07
CA GLN A 5 13.33 -18.31 3.35
C GLN A 5 12.20 -17.25 3.44
N PRO A 6 11.83 -16.47 2.39
CA PRO A 6 10.74 -15.50 2.48
C PRO A 6 9.37 -16.07 2.10
N ILE A 7 9.16 -17.40 2.21
CA ILE A 7 7.86 -18.02 1.91
C ILE A 7 6.80 -17.56 2.92
N ALA A 8 5.62 -17.18 2.43
CA ALA A 8 4.52 -16.71 3.27
C ALA A 8 3.15 -17.09 2.67
N CYS A 9 2.11 -17.01 3.48
CA CYS A 9 0.71 -17.16 3.05
C CYS A 9 -0.17 -16.11 3.74
N PRO A 10 -1.47 -15.98 3.39
CA PRO A 10 -2.36 -15.02 4.05
C PRO A 10 -2.51 -15.21 5.57
N ALA A 11 -2.23 -16.41 6.09
CA ALA A 11 -2.32 -16.70 7.52
C ALA A 11 -1.08 -16.25 8.31
N CYS A 12 0.14 -16.43 7.77
CA CYS A 12 1.39 -16.16 8.49
C CYS A 12 2.26 -15.05 7.89
N GLY A 13 1.87 -14.52 6.73
CA GLY A 13 2.63 -13.56 5.95
C GLY A 13 2.38 -12.11 6.32
N PRO A 14 3.11 -11.20 5.65
CA PRO A 14 2.83 -9.77 5.77
C PRO A 14 1.41 -9.45 5.29
N ARG A 15 0.81 -8.42 5.88
CA ARG A 15 -0.50 -7.91 5.48
C ARG A 15 -0.34 -6.60 4.74
N VAL A 16 -1.19 -6.37 3.75
CA VAL A 16 -1.29 -5.08 3.05
C VAL A 16 -2.35 -4.24 3.75
N TRP A 17 -2.16 -2.93 3.78
CA TRP A 17 -3.15 -1.97 4.24
C TRP A 17 -3.11 -0.72 3.37
N LEU A 18 -4.23 -0.01 3.34
CA LEU A 18 -4.36 1.29 2.69
C LEU A 18 -4.65 2.32 3.78
N ILE A 19 -3.90 3.42 3.75
CA ILE A 19 -4.08 4.57 4.64
C ILE A 19 -4.30 5.81 3.79
N GLN A 20 -5.02 6.79 4.33
CA GLN A 20 -5.08 8.12 3.73
C GLN A 20 -3.85 8.91 4.15
N GLY A 21 -3.12 9.47 3.19
CA GLY A 21 -2.10 10.46 3.51
C GLY A 21 -2.76 11.68 4.16
N ASN A 22 -2.31 12.05 5.35
CA ASN A 22 -2.64 13.34 5.95
C ASN A 22 -1.46 14.29 5.74
N GLU A 23 -1.79 15.52 5.36
CA GLU A 23 -0.80 16.60 5.21
C GLU A 23 -0.14 16.82 6.58
N GLY A 24 1.18 16.55 6.69
CA GLY A 24 1.99 16.89 7.87
C GLY A 24 2.44 15.76 8.81
N ARG A 25 2.02 14.49 8.67
CA ARG A 25 2.50 13.38 9.55
C ARG A 25 3.48 12.40 8.89
N ALA A 26 3.72 12.50 7.58
CA ALA A 26 4.69 11.64 6.88
C ALA A 26 6.17 11.93 7.22
N ALA A 27 6.46 13.01 7.96
CA ALA A 27 7.82 13.48 8.20
C ALA A 27 8.64 12.66 9.23
N SER A 28 8.02 11.83 10.08
CA SER A 28 8.75 11.09 11.13
C SER A 28 9.00 9.61 10.84
N GLY A 29 8.63 9.10 9.65
CA GLY A 29 8.89 7.69 9.27
C GLY A 29 8.14 6.64 10.08
N SER A 30 7.35 7.05 11.09
CA SER A 30 6.53 6.15 11.91
C SER A 30 5.05 6.29 11.53
N PHE A 31 4.51 5.27 10.84
CA PHE A 31 3.08 5.15 10.53
C PHE A 31 2.23 4.72 11.74
N THR A 32 2.81 4.71 12.94
CA THR A 32 2.13 4.34 14.19
C THR A 32 1.06 5.38 14.52
N GLY A 33 -0.21 5.06 14.23
CA GLY A 33 -1.38 5.87 14.59
C GLY A 33 -2.21 6.41 13.43
N GLN A 34 -1.99 5.97 12.19
CA GLN A 34 -2.96 6.17 11.09
C GLN A 34 -3.90 4.97 10.99
N GLU A 35 -5.20 5.23 11.03
CA GLU A 35 -6.21 4.19 10.88
C GLU A 35 -6.26 3.71 9.41
N ALA A 36 -6.27 2.40 9.22
CA ALA A 36 -6.30 1.81 7.89
C ALA A 36 -7.70 1.96 7.30
N LEU A 37 -7.79 2.60 6.13
CA LEU A 37 -9.03 2.66 5.33
C LEU A 37 -9.49 1.28 4.88
N ALA A 38 -8.54 0.38 4.61
CA ALA A 38 -8.80 -0.99 4.23
C ALA A 38 -7.56 -1.86 4.50
N THR A 39 -7.76 -3.17 4.64
CA THR A 39 -6.67 -4.15 4.83
C THR A 39 -6.81 -5.34 3.89
N GLY A 40 -5.72 -6.10 3.70
CA GLY A 40 -5.69 -7.32 2.90
C GLY A 40 -6.12 -7.08 1.44
N PRO A 41 -6.88 -8.02 0.84
CA PRO A 41 -7.35 -7.89 -0.55
C PRO A 41 -8.19 -6.63 -0.81
N ALA A 42 -8.96 -6.17 0.18
CA ALA A 42 -9.76 -4.95 0.06
C ALA A 42 -8.91 -3.70 -0.10
N ALA A 43 -7.73 -3.64 0.54
CA ALA A 43 -6.78 -2.55 0.36
C ALA A 43 -6.28 -2.46 -1.09
N ILE A 44 -5.97 -3.61 -1.70
CA ILE A 44 -5.53 -3.69 -3.10
C ILE A 44 -6.66 -3.26 -4.04
N ALA A 45 -7.88 -3.78 -3.82
CA ALA A 45 -9.05 -3.40 -4.62
C ALA A 45 -9.35 -1.90 -4.55
N ARG A 46 -9.25 -1.30 -3.35
CA ARG A 46 -9.47 0.12 -3.14
C ARG A 46 -8.36 0.97 -3.76
N ALA A 47 -7.09 0.58 -3.62
CA ALA A 47 -5.97 1.27 -4.27
C ALA A 47 -6.11 1.29 -5.80
N ARG A 48 -6.51 0.15 -6.40
CA ARG A 48 -6.83 0.08 -7.84
C ARG A 48 -7.96 1.04 -8.23
N GLN A 49 -9.03 1.08 -7.45
CA GLN A 49 -10.14 1.99 -7.71
C GLN A 49 -9.71 3.46 -7.63
N LEU A 50 -8.87 3.82 -6.67
CA LEU A 50 -8.32 5.17 -6.53
C LEU A 50 -7.49 5.57 -7.76
N LEU A 51 -6.63 4.68 -8.26
CA LEU A 51 -5.86 4.92 -9.49
C LEU A 51 -6.77 5.18 -10.69
N TYR A 52 -7.81 4.35 -10.89
CA TYR A 52 -8.81 4.59 -11.96
C TYR A 52 -9.61 5.88 -11.78
N GLN A 53 -9.75 6.36 -10.55
CA GLN A 53 -10.40 7.64 -10.24
C GLN A 53 -9.44 8.83 -10.43
N GLY A 54 -8.23 8.60 -10.93
CA GLY A 54 -7.23 9.64 -11.18
C GLY A 54 -6.41 10.04 -9.94
N ALA A 55 -6.54 9.32 -8.82
CA ALA A 55 -5.73 9.60 -7.65
C ALA A 55 -4.28 9.13 -7.82
N ILE A 56 -3.36 9.79 -7.11
CA ILE A 56 -1.96 9.35 -6.98
C ILE A 56 -1.84 8.51 -5.71
N VAL A 57 -1.23 7.33 -5.81
CA VAL A 57 -1.05 6.40 -4.68
C VAL A 57 0.43 6.10 -4.48
N ALA A 58 0.90 6.15 -3.23
CA ALA A 58 2.21 5.65 -2.85
C ALA A 58 2.16 4.14 -2.55
N ILE A 59 3.03 3.36 -3.17
CA ILE A 59 3.07 1.89 -3.07
C ILE A 59 4.43 1.45 -2.51
N LYS A 60 4.43 0.66 -1.42
CA LYS A 60 5.65 0.07 -0.85
C LYS A 60 6.18 -1.01 -1.80
N GLY A 61 7.34 -0.77 -2.40
CA GLY A 61 8.15 -1.78 -3.10
C GLY A 61 9.17 -2.43 -2.17
N LEU A 62 9.99 -3.33 -2.71
CA LEU A 62 11.05 -4.01 -1.96
C LEU A 62 12.11 -3.02 -1.42
N GLY A 63 12.55 -2.07 -2.25
CA GLY A 63 13.61 -1.11 -1.91
C GLY A 63 13.14 0.27 -1.44
N GLY A 64 11.84 0.54 -1.39
CA GLY A 64 11.36 1.89 -1.10
C GLY A 64 9.86 2.06 -1.33
N PHE A 65 9.44 3.26 -1.70
CA PHE A 65 8.08 3.56 -2.14
C PHE A 65 8.11 4.13 -3.56
N HIS A 66 7.09 3.81 -4.35
CA HIS A 66 6.86 4.40 -5.66
C HIS A 66 5.56 5.21 -5.64
N LEU A 67 5.52 6.30 -6.40
CA LEU A 67 4.27 6.97 -6.73
C LEU A 67 3.70 6.35 -8.00
N ALA A 68 2.41 6.04 -7.99
CA ALA A 68 1.69 5.49 -9.11
C ALA A 68 0.45 6.34 -9.40
N CYS A 69 0.13 6.47 -10.68
CA CYS A 69 -1.07 7.10 -11.20
C CYS A 69 -1.54 6.33 -12.45
N ASP A 70 -2.75 6.63 -12.91
CA ASP A 70 -3.19 6.22 -14.25
C ASP A 70 -2.44 7.04 -15.31
N ALA A 71 -1.57 6.39 -16.09
CA ALA A 71 -0.75 7.03 -17.10
C ALA A 71 -1.54 7.50 -18.34
N THR A 72 -2.81 7.15 -18.44
CA THR A 72 -3.72 7.62 -19.51
C THR A 72 -4.52 8.86 -19.11
N ASN A 73 -4.43 9.28 -17.85
CA ASN A 73 -5.08 10.48 -17.33
C ASN A 73 -4.19 11.72 -17.55
N GLN A 74 -4.72 12.75 -18.21
CA GLN A 74 -3.99 13.97 -18.64
C GLN A 74 -4.12 15.13 -17.64
#